data_AF-L1LA58-F1
#
_entry.id   AF-L1LA58-F1
#
_cell.length_a   1.000
_cell.length_b   1.000
_cell.length_c   1.000
_cell.angle_alpha   90.00
_cell.angle_beta   90.00
_cell.angle_gamma   90.00
#
_symmetry.space_group_name_H-M   'P 1'
#
loop_
_entity.id
_entity.type
_entity.pdbx_description
1 polymer ?
#
loop_
_entity_poly.entity_id
_entity_poly.type
_entity_poly.pdbx_seq_one_letter_code
_entity_poly.pdbx_strand_id
1 'polypeptide(L)'
;MIDINNPDISQCRSFEASIAGISSKVYFVNPGATITKVKSNDKDIWQAERGGKFIYCIAFLKGNSVPMLLLSLSYDAEMENLKVEGTLTTFTLDISSPKETEEFEVLNYVRYGAQTYIYVPKDTNDIDFVRDKDIDIWKAAEGTGEMFSL
;
A
#
# COMPACT_ATOMS: atom_id res chain seq x y z
N MET A 1 3.13 16.21 -1.93
CA MET A 1 3.97 16.23 -0.70
C MET A 1 3.02 16.11 0.46
N ILE A 2 3.27 15.20 1.40
CA ILE A 2 2.44 15.07 2.61
C ILE A 2 3.10 15.79 3.78
N ASP A 3 2.33 16.63 4.47
CA ASP A 3 2.62 17.05 5.84
C ASP A 3 1.78 16.21 6.80
N ILE A 4 2.41 15.44 7.68
CA ILE A 4 1.70 14.53 8.58
C ILE A 4 0.85 15.30 9.60
N ASN A 5 1.27 16.51 9.99
CA ASN A 5 0.50 17.32 10.94
C ASN A 5 -0.60 18.13 10.26
N ASN A 6 -0.53 18.31 8.94
CA ASN A 6 -1.55 18.98 8.14
C ASN A 6 -1.74 18.28 6.78
N PRO A 7 -2.32 17.06 6.78
CA PRO A 7 -2.43 16.25 5.57
C PRO A 7 -3.39 16.89 4.56
N ASP A 8 -2.97 16.95 3.30
CA ASP A 8 -3.84 17.33 2.19
C ASP A 8 -4.74 16.16 1.82
N ILE A 9 -6.03 16.31 2.09
CA ILE A 9 -7.05 15.28 1.83
C ILE A 9 -7.20 14.91 0.36
N SER A 10 -6.77 15.79 -0.56
CA SER A 10 -6.74 15.49 -2.00
C SER A 10 -5.62 14.51 -2.35
N GLN A 11 -4.57 14.44 -1.53
CA GLN A 11 -3.41 13.58 -1.76
C GLN A 11 -3.41 12.32 -0.89
N CYS A 12 -3.98 12.37 0.31
CA CYS A 12 -4.03 11.22 1.21
C CYS A 12 -5.29 11.18 2.07
N ARG A 13 -5.63 9.98 2.54
CA ARG A 13 -6.66 9.74 3.56
C ARG A 13 -5.97 9.33 4.84
N SER A 14 -6.63 9.54 5.97
CA SER A 14 -6.11 9.06 7.24
C SER A 14 -7.21 8.56 8.15
N PHE A 15 -6.85 7.63 9.03
CA PHE A 15 -7.71 7.17 10.12
C PHE A 15 -6.89 6.94 11.38
N GLU A 16 -7.58 7.00 12.51
CA GLU A 16 -6.99 6.69 13.82
C GLU A 16 -7.10 5.19 14.11
N ALA A 17 -6.06 4.63 14.72
CA ALA A 17 -5.99 3.23 15.07
C ALA A 17 -5.21 3.03 16.38
N SER A 18 -5.47 1.93 17.07
CA SER A 18 -4.65 1.47 18.19
C SER A 18 -3.74 0.33 17.73
N ILE A 19 -2.48 0.66 17.46
CA ILE A 19 -1.51 -0.25 16.88
C ILE A 19 -0.65 -0.83 18.00
N ALA A 20 -0.83 -2.12 18.30
CA ALA A 20 -0.18 -2.78 19.45
C ALA A 20 -0.43 -2.03 20.79
N GLY A 21 -1.62 -1.46 20.96
CA GLY A 21 -1.99 -0.67 22.14
C GLY A 21 -1.49 0.78 22.14
N ILE A 22 -0.82 1.21 21.06
CA ILE A 22 -0.32 2.57 20.90
C ILE A 22 -1.29 3.36 20.04
N SER A 23 -1.71 4.54 20.51
CA SER A 23 -2.52 5.47 19.71
C SER A 23 -1.74 5.89 18.48
N SER A 24 -2.33 5.71 17.30
CA SER A 24 -1.66 5.93 16.03
C SER A 24 -2.60 6.52 15.01
N LYS A 25 -2.02 7.19 14.02
CA LYS A 25 -2.73 7.68 12.83
C LYS A 25 -2.07 7.12 11.58
N VAL A 26 -2.85 6.46 10.74
CA VAL A 26 -2.38 5.86 9.49
C VAL A 26 -2.76 6.77 8.33
N TYR A 27 -1.82 6.99 7.40
CA TYR A 27 -2.01 7.84 6.23
C TYR A 27 -1.78 7.01 4.96
N PHE A 28 -2.81 6.94 4.11
CA PHE A 28 -2.77 6.25 2.82
C PHE A 28 -2.80 7.26 1.68
N VAL A 29 -1.92 7.06 0.69
CA VAL A 29 -1.94 7.90 -0.52
C VAL A 29 -3.20 7.60 -1.32
N ASN A 30 -3.85 8.64 -1.83
CA ASN A 30 -5.00 8.45 -2.71
C ASN A 30 -4.56 7.79 -4.03
N PRO A 31 -5.41 6.94 -4.65
CA PRO A 31 -5.14 6.42 -5.98
C PRO A 31 -4.81 7.55 -6.97
N GLY A 32 -3.72 7.39 -7.73
CA GLY A 32 -3.24 8.37 -8.71
C GLY A 32 -2.47 9.56 -8.14
N ALA A 33 -2.37 9.72 -6.81
CA ALA A 33 -1.53 10.75 -6.22
C ALA A 33 -0.06 10.29 -6.13
N THR A 34 0.86 11.17 -6.52
CA THR A 34 2.30 10.92 -6.40
C THR A 34 2.89 11.73 -5.26
N ILE A 35 3.38 11.04 -4.23
CA ILE A 35 4.04 11.67 -3.08
C ILE A 35 5.55 11.52 -3.21
N THR A 36 6.22 12.64 -3.45
CA THR A 36 7.69 12.71 -3.58
C THR A 36 8.39 13.23 -2.33
N LYS A 37 7.63 13.62 -1.31
CA LYS A 37 8.15 14.19 -0.07
C LYS A 37 7.17 14.04 1.08
N VAL A 38 7.70 13.67 2.24
CA VAL A 38 6.97 13.56 3.52
C VAL A 38 7.68 14.43 4.56
N LYS A 39 6.91 15.26 5.25
CA LYS A 39 7.40 16.12 6.33
C LYS A 39 6.47 16.07 7.55
N SER A 40 7.01 16.51 8.68
CA SER A 40 6.28 16.71 9.93
C SER A 40 6.65 18.09 10.46
N ASN A 41 5.68 19.01 10.42
CA ASN A 41 5.92 20.44 10.64
C ASN A 41 6.93 20.95 9.61
N ASP A 42 8.03 21.56 10.08
CA ASP A 42 9.10 22.11 9.25
C ASP A 42 10.25 21.11 9.02
N LYS A 43 10.11 19.87 9.48
CA LYS A 43 11.15 18.85 9.34
C LYS A 43 10.83 17.89 8.20
N ASP A 44 11.72 17.84 7.23
CA ASP A 44 11.71 16.82 6.18
C ASP A 44 12.05 15.46 6.79
N ILE A 45 11.17 14.48 6.55
CA ILE A 45 11.34 13.11 7.05
C ILE A 45 11.84 12.20 5.94
N TRP A 46 11.27 12.36 4.76
CA TRP A 46 11.63 11.58 3.58
C TRP A 46 11.43 12.39 2.32
N GLN A 47 12.30 12.14 1.34
CA GLN A 47 12.21 12.68 -0.01
C GLN A 47 12.51 11.55 -0.98
N ALA A 48 11.77 11.51 -2.09
CA ALA A 48 11.95 10.50 -3.11
C ALA A 48 13.34 10.59 -3.72
N GLU A 49 14.05 9.47 -3.72
CA GLU A 49 15.29 9.26 -4.43
C GLU A 49 15.11 8.06 -5.37
N ARG A 50 15.73 8.11 -6.56
CA ARG A 50 15.84 6.97 -7.49
C ARG A 50 14.53 6.24 -7.81
N GLY A 51 13.43 6.99 -7.98
CA GLY A 51 12.12 6.41 -8.31
C GLY A 51 11.37 5.81 -7.12
N GLY A 52 11.81 6.04 -5.89
CA GLY A 52 11.07 5.63 -4.70
C GLY A 52 9.68 6.25 -4.65
N LYS A 53 8.64 5.42 -4.54
CA LYS A 53 7.25 5.84 -4.33
C LYS A 53 6.88 5.67 -2.86
N PHE A 54 6.17 6.64 -2.31
CA PHE A 54 5.60 6.54 -0.97
C PHE A 54 4.22 5.89 -1.03
N ILE A 55 4.00 4.84 -0.24
CA ILE A 55 2.75 4.07 -0.22
C ILE A 55 1.84 4.51 0.93
N TYR A 56 2.35 4.43 2.16
CA TYR A 56 1.65 4.85 3.37
C TYR A 56 2.63 5.15 4.49
N CYS A 57 2.15 5.81 5.55
CA CYS A 57 2.88 5.89 6.82
C CYS A 57 1.98 5.71 8.03
N ILE A 58 2.62 5.37 9.14
CA ILE A 58 1.98 5.24 10.46
C ILE A 58 2.68 6.20 11.41
N ALA A 59 1.93 7.17 11.92
CA ALA A 59 2.35 8.06 12.99
C ALA A 59 1.95 7.46 14.34
N PHE A 60 2.93 7.11 15.17
CA PHE A 60 2.68 6.70 16.55
C PHE A 60 2.63 7.95 17.42
N LEU A 61 1.56 8.08 18.20
CA LEU A 61 1.22 9.30 18.94
C LEU A 61 1.55 9.16 20.43
N LYS A 62 2.00 10.27 21.02
CA LYS A 62 2.10 10.44 22.48
C LYS A 62 1.47 11.78 22.84
N GLY A 63 0.21 11.76 23.28
CA GLY A 63 -0.60 12.97 23.38
C GLY A 63 -0.76 13.61 22.00
N ASN A 64 -0.44 14.90 21.87
CA ASN A 64 -0.50 15.63 20.59
C ASN A 64 0.80 15.60 19.78
N SER A 65 1.78 14.77 20.18
CA SER A 65 3.09 14.68 19.53
C SER A 65 3.23 13.40 18.72
N VAL A 66 4.02 13.45 17.64
CA VAL A 66 4.38 12.29 16.79
C VAL A 66 5.84 11.89 17.05
N PRO A 67 6.15 11.13 18.11
CA PRO A 67 7.51 10.71 18.42
C PRO A 67 8.12 9.72 17.42
N MET A 68 7.29 8.97 16.67
CA MET A 68 7.78 7.92 15.77
C MET A 68 6.91 7.81 14.52
N LEU A 69 7.58 7.54 13.40
CA LEU A 69 6.95 7.27 12.12
C LEU A 69 7.51 5.99 11.51
N LEU A 70 6.60 5.15 11.01
CA LEU A 70 6.93 4.05 10.12
C LEU A 70 6.51 4.44 8.70
N LEU A 71 7.43 4.38 7.74
CA LEU A 71 7.17 4.66 6.33
C LEU A 71 7.19 3.37 5.53
N SER A 72 6.25 3.23 4.59
CA SER A 72 6.25 2.18 3.58
C SER A 72 6.53 2.79 2.21
N LEU A 73 7.59 2.31 1.56
CA LEU A 73 8.11 2.81 0.29
C LEU A 73 8.20 1.66 -0.73
N SER A 74 7.98 1.91 -2.02
CA SER A 74 8.34 0.99 -3.12
C SER A 74 9.43 1.60 -3.99
N TYR A 75 10.21 0.73 -4.65
CA TYR A 75 11.27 1.11 -5.60
C TYR A 75 11.11 0.27 -6.87
N ASP A 76 10.21 0.70 -7.76
CA ASP A 76 9.78 -0.15 -8.87
C ASP A 76 10.94 -0.50 -9.81
N ALA A 77 11.85 0.46 -10.05
CA ALA A 77 13.04 0.23 -10.89
C ALA A 77 13.96 -0.87 -10.35
N GLU A 78 14.02 -1.07 -9.03
CA GLU A 78 14.78 -2.17 -8.44
C GLU A 78 14.01 -3.48 -8.53
N MET A 79 12.69 -3.44 -8.37
CA MET A 79 11.81 -4.61 -8.51
C MET A 79 11.76 -5.16 -9.94
N GLU A 80 11.88 -4.30 -10.95
CA GLU A 80 12.01 -4.72 -12.36
C GLU A 80 13.19 -5.68 -12.57
N ASN A 81 14.30 -5.49 -11.85
CA ASN A 81 15.48 -6.36 -11.96
C ASN A 81 15.28 -7.74 -11.32
N LEU A 82 14.18 -7.96 -10.60
CA LEU A 82 13.84 -9.24 -9.96
C LEU A 82 12.84 -10.07 -10.77
N LYS A 83 12.32 -9.53 -11.88
CA LYS A 83 11.34 -10.25 -12.70
C LYS A 83 11.95 -11.52 -13.29
N VAL A 84 11.20 -12.62 -13.19
CA VAL A 84 11.55 -13.90 -13.81
C VAL A 84 10.97 -13.91 -15.24
N GLU A 85 11.75 -14.37 -16.21
CA GLU A 85 11.27 -14.50 -17.59
C GLU A 85 10.21 -15.60 -17.72
N GLY A 86 9.12 -15.31 -18.43
CA GLY A 86 8.03 -16.25 -18.65
C GLY A 86 6.81 -15.58 -19.29
N THR A 87 5.86 -16.40 -19.76
CA THR A 87 4.54 -15.90 -20.16
C THR A 87 3.64 -15.88 -18.93
N LEU A 88 3.13 -14.70 -18.58
CA LEU A 88 2.20 -14.56 -17.47
C LEU A 88 0.82 -15.09 -17.85
N THR A 89 0.17 -15.77 -16.92
CA THR A 89 -1.25 -16.13 -17.01
C THR A 89 -2.02 -15.21 -16.08
N THR A 90 -2.97 -14.44 -16.60
CA THR A 90 -3.69 -13.46 -15.79
C THR A 90 -5.02 -14.00 -15.27
N PHE A 91 -5.44 -13.51 -14.10
CA PHE A 91 -6.72 -13.85 -13.51
C PHE A 91 -7.34 -12.68 -12.72
N THR A 92 -8.66 -12.76 -12.51
CA THR A 92 -9.41 -11.84 -11.66
C THR A 92 -9.39 -12.29 -10.19
N LEU A 93 -8.92 -11.41 -9.31
CA LEU A 93 -8.95 -11.60 -7.87
C LEU A 93 -10.26 -11.05 -7.27
N ASP A 94 -11.00 -11.90 -6.55
CA ASP A 94 -12.16 -11.51 -5.75
C ASP A 94 -11.80 -11.45 -4.27
N ILE A 95 -11.70 -10.24 -3.71
CA ILE A 95 -11.27 -10.04 -2.31
C ILE A 95 -12.38 -10.24 -1.30
N SER A 96 -13.63 -10.48 -1.75
CA SER A 96 -14.77 -10.67 -0.86
C SER A 96 -14.74 -11.99 -0.09
N SER A 97 -13.94 -12.95 -0.55
CA SER A 97 -13.78 -14.26 0.06
C SER A 97 -12.30 -14.67 0.02
N PRO A 98 -11.50 -14.31 1.05
CA PRO A 98 -10.07 -14.61 1.12
C PRO A 98 -9.84 -16.12 1.31
N LYS A 99 -9.77 -16.85 0.19
CA LYS A 99 -9.50 -18.29 0.16
C LYS A 99 -8.44 -18.58 -0.90
N GLU A 100 -7.46 -19.39 -0.52
CA GLU A 100 -6.41 -19.86 -1.43
C GLU A 100 -6.98 -20.65 -2.60
N THR A 101 -6.30 -20.54 -3.74
CA THR A 101 -6.64 -21.24 -4.98
C THR A 101 -5.37 -21.84 -5.63
N GLU A 102 -5.49 -22.35 -6.85
CA GLU A 102 -4.32 -22.79 -7.62
C GLU A 102 -3.50 -21.60 -8.12
N GLU A 103 -4.14 -20.45 -8.32
CA GLU A 103 -3.53 -19.22 -8.85
C GLU A 103 -2.81 -18.39 -7.78
N PHE A 104 -3.25 -18.43 -6.53
CA PHE A 104 -2.65 -17.63 -5.44
C PHE A 104 -2.77 -18.29 -4.06
N GLU A 105 -1.92 -17.83 -3.14
CA GLU A 105 -2.05 -18.09 -1.70
C GLU A 105 -2.48 -16.82 -0.94
N VAL A 106 -3.01 -16.98 0.27
CA VAL A 106 -3.53 -15.89 1.10
C VAL A 106 -2.85 -15.90 2.44
N LEU A 107 -2.00 -14.90 2.68
CA LEU A 107 -1.43 -14.67 4.00
C LEU A 107 -2.41 -13.85 4.83
N ASN A 108 -2.94 -14.47 5.89
CA ASN A 108 -3.85 -13.84 6.84
C ASN A 108 -3.09 -13.54 8.14
N TYR A 109 -3.03 -12.26 8.51
CA TYR A 109 -2.51 -11.86 9.81
C TYR A 109 -3.10 -10.53 10.27
N VAL A 110 -3.09 -10.32 11.59
CA VAL A 110 -3.45 -9.03 12.17
C VAL A 110 -2.22 -8.14 12.12
N ARG A 111 -2.22 -7.18 11.19
CA ARG A 111 -1.17 -6.17 11.10
C ARG A 111 -1.69 -4.91 11.77
N TYR A 112 -0.98 -4.46 12.80
CA TYR A 112 -1.30 -3.20 13.47
C TYR A 112 -2.74 -3.09 14.00
N GLY A 113 -3.33 -4.21 14.45
CA GLY A 113 -4.72 -4.25 14.93
C GLY A 113 -5.78 -4.29 13.83
N ALA A 114 -5.39 -4.22 12.55
CA ALA A 114 -6.26 -4.41 11.40
C ALA A 114 -6.11 -5.83 10.84
N GLN A 115 -7.24 -6.50 10.58
CA GLN A 115 -7.25 -7.75 9.84
C GLN A 115 -6.73 -7.50 8.43
N THR A 116 -5.60 -8.10 8.07
CA THR A 116 -4.91 -7.88 6.79
C THR A 116 -4.83 -9.20 6.03
N TYR A 117 -5.16 -9.14 4.73
CA TYR A 117 -4.98 -10.25 3.79
C TYR A 117 -3.97 -9.82 2.73
N ILE A 118 -2.94 -10.63 2.51
CA ILE A 118 -2.03 -10.48 1.38
C ILE A 118 -2.30 -11.64 0.43
N TYR A 119 -2.64 -11.30 -0.81
CA TYR A 119 -2.80 -12.24 -1.90
C TYR A 119 -1.49 -12.32 -2.66
N VAL A 120 -0.91 -13.51 -2.76
CA VAL A 120 0.37 -13.75 -3.41
C VAL A 120 0.14 -14.67 -4.60
N PRO A 121 0.23 -14.17 -5.85
CA PRO A 121 0.15 -15.02 -7.03
C PRO A 121 1.25 -16.09 -7.02
N LYS A 122 0.90 -17.31 -7.42
CA LYS A 122 1.83 -18.44 -7.52
C LYS A 122 2.46 -18.45 -8.91
N ASP A 123 3.75 -18.77 -8.97
CA ASP A 123 4.52 -18.98 -10.21
C ASP A 123 4.35 -17.85 -11.24
N THR A 124 3.83 -18.16 -12.43
CA THR A 124 3.60 -17.22 -13.53
C THR A 124 2.19 -16.64 -13.54
N ASN A 125 1.41 -16.84 -12.47
CA ASN A 125 0.10 -16.20 -12.37
C ASN A 125 0.26 -14.72 -12.00
N ASP A 126 -0.61 -13.88 -12.55
CA ASP A 126 -0.62 -12.44 -12.27
C ASP A 126 -2.06 -11.92 -12.15
N ILE A 127 -2.26 -10.89 -11.32
CA ILE A 127 -3.58 -10.31 -11.09
C ILE A 127 -3.77 -9.14 -12.06
N ASP A 128 -4.70 -9.26 -12.99
CA ASP A 128 -5.03 -8.17 -13.92
C ASP A 128 -6.28 -7.37 -13.52
N PHE A 129 -7.05 -7.90 -12.57
CA PHE A 129 -8.29 -7.31 -12.12
C PHE A 129 -8.60 -7.67 -10.67
N VAL A 130 -9.11 -6.71 -9.91
CA VAL A 130 -9.57 -6.90 -8.53
C VAL A 130 -11.00 -6.42 -8.40
N ARG A 131 -11.81 -7.23 -7.72
CA ARG A 131 -13.18 -6.89 -7.34
C ARG A 131 -13.50 -7.28 -5.91
N ASP A 132 -14.45 -6.59 -5.29
CA ASP A 132 -15.12 -7.01 -4.07
C ASP A 132 -16.57 -7.35 -4.42
N LYS A 133 -16.87 -8.65 -4.58
CA LYS A 133 -18.14 -9.15 -5.13
C LYS A 133 -18.38 -8.58 -6.53
N ASP A 134 -19.36 -7.68 -6.64
CA ASP A 134 -19.77 -7.03 -7.89
C ASP A 134 -19.18 -5.61 -8.04
N ILE A 135 -18.31 -5.19 -7.12
CA ILE A 135 -17.68 -3.86 -7.16
C ILE A 135 -16.29 -4.00 -7.79
N ASP A 136 -16.08 -3.31 -8.90
CA ASP A 136 -14.77 -3.20 -9.54
C ASP A 136 -13.87 -2.29 -8.72
N ILE A 137 -12.74 -2.84 -8.28
CA ILE A 137 -11.85 -2.19 -7.33
C ILE A 137 -10.60 -1.66 -8.04
N TRP A 138 -10.00 -2.48 -8.90
CA TRP A 138 -8.81 -2.11 -9.66
C TRP A 138 -8.69 -2.94 -10.93
N LYS A 139 -8.06 -2.36 -11.96
CA LYS A 139 -7.70 -3.04 -13.21
C LYS A 139 -6.28 -2.65 -13.60
N ALA A 140 -5.48 -3.63 -14.00
CA ALA A 140 -4.13 -3.38 -14.52
C ALA A 140 -4.19 -2.49 -15.76
N ALA A 141 -3.33 -1.48 -15.82
CA ALA A 141 -3.03 -0.83 -17.09
C ALA A 141 -2.21 -1.80 -17.95
N GLU A 142 -2.41 -1.77 -19.27
CA GLU A 142 -1.70 -2.65 -20.19
C GLU A 142 -0.18 -2.58 -19.94
N GLY A 143 0.41 -3.72 -19.58
CA GLY A 143 1.85 -3.86 -19.39
C GLY A 143 2.42 -3.40 -18.04
N THR A 144 1.62 -3.01 -17.04
CA THR A 144 2.20 -2.49 -15.78
C THR A 144 1.95 -3.31 -14.52
N GLY A 145 0.98 -4.22 -14.42
CA GLY A 145 0.79 -5.11 -13.26
C GLY A 145 0.70 -4.44 -11.86
N GLU A 146 0.66 -3.10 -11.78
CA GLU A 146 0.84 -2.36 -10.54
C GLU A 146 -0.50 -2.05 -9.86
N MET A 147 -0.81 -2.77 -8.80
CA MET A 147 -1.93 -2.46 -7.91
C MET A 147 -1.51 -1.44 -6.85
N PHE A 148 -2.13 -0.26 -6.87
CA PHE A 148 -2.02 0.71 -5.79
C PHE A 148 -2.96 0.29 -4.65
N SER A 149 -2.46 0.18 -3.42
CA SER A 149 -3.26 -0.14 -2.25
C SER A 149 -4.40 0.89 -2.07
N LEU A 150 -5.64 0.41 -1.90
CA LEU A 150 -6.82 1.23 -1.61
C LEU A 150 -6.98 1.54 -0.12
#